data_AF-A0AAD9NW71-F1
#
_entry.id   AF-A0AAD9NW71-F1
#
_cell.length_a   1.000
_cell.length_b   1.000
_cell.length_c   1.000
_cell.angle_alpha   90.00
_cell.angle_beta   90.00
_cell.angle_gamma   90.00
#
_symmetry.space_group_name_H-M   'P 1'
#
loop_
_entity.id
_entity.type
_entity.pdbx_description
1 polymer ?
#
loop_
_entity_poly.entity_id
_entity_poly.type
_entity_poly.pdbx_seq_one_letter_code
_entity_poly.pdbx_strand_id
1 'polypeptide(L)'
;MNTTSVLRIFSNVSLPSLSTISSLLGGVTHHGVATAIDEEVSPSLENTIVYLWLQLIYPGLPLLVKQRYGAELRNRSMASLKPEISQALASLQDELCNIEDTRAMRIWDGFKYNRKVVASSRRRSVPHKSCVLCKPPT
;
A
#
# COMPACT_ATOMS: atom_id res chain seq x y z
N MET A 1 -17.52 -8.85 -12.93
CA MET A 1 -16.11 -9.01 -13.38
C MET A 1 -15.33 -9.43 -12.16
N ASN A 2 -14.92 -10.70 -12.14
CA ASN A 2 -14.51 -11.38 -10.92
C ASN A 2 -13.07 -10.99 -10.61
N THR A 3 -12.83 -10.47 -9.40
CA THR A 3 -11.52 -10.01 -8.89
C THR A 3 -10.42 -11.07 -9.04
N THR A 4 -10.80 -12.35 -9.10
CA THR A 4 -9.93 -13.51 -9.29
C THR A 4 -9.25 -13.58 -10.67
N SER A 5 -9.86 -13.01 -11.72
CA SER A 5 -9.28 -13.03 -13.08
C SER A 5 -8.18 -11.98 -13.26
N VAL A 6 -8.27 -10.85 -12.56
CA VAL A 6 -7.25 -9.79 -12.59
C VAL A 6 -6.00 -10.21 -11.82
N LEU A 7 -6.17 -10.94 -10.71
CA LEU A 7 -5.08 -11.43 -9.88
C LEU A 7 -4.15 -12.43 -10.62
N ARG A 8 -4.68 -13.25 -11.55
CA ARG A 8 -3.85 -14.16 -12.36
C ARG A 8 -2.97 -13.46 -13.39
N ILE A 9 -3.38 -12.27 -13.84
CA ILE A 9 -2.54 -11.45 -14.73
C ILE A 9 -1.35 -10.92 -13.93
N PHE A 10 -1.56 -10.34 -12.74
CA PHE A 10 -0.47 -9.69 -12.01
C PHE A 10 0.47 -10.63 -11.23
N SER A 11 0.02 -11.83 -10.86
CA SER A 11 0.86 -12.80 -10.13
C SER A 11 1.85 -13.57 -11.00
N ASN A 12 1.65 -13.60 -12.33
CA ASN A 12 2.54 -14.28 -13.30
C ASN A 12 3.15 -13.34 -14.35
N VAL A 13 2.81 -12.05 -14.35
CA VAL A 13 3.46 -11.08 -15.23
C VAL A 13 4.81 -10.69 -14.62
N SER A 14 5.84 -11.47 -14.98
CA SER A 14 7.14 -10.86 -15.23
C SER A 14 6.87 -9.69 -16.17
N LEU A 15 6.99 -8.44 -15.67
CA LEU A 15 6.76 -7.26 -16.53
C LEU A 15 7.51 -7.49 -17.84
N PRO A 16 6.80 -7.58 -18.99
CA PRO A 16 7.45 -7.74 -20.27
C PRO A 16 8.41 -6.57 -20.45
N SER A 17 9.60 -6.83 -21.02
CA SER A 17 10.46 -5.76 -21.50
C SER A 17 9.68 -4.85 -22.45
N LEU A 18 10.02 -3.56 -22.52
CA LEU A 18 9.37 -2.61 -23.41
C LEU A 18 9.35 -3.09 -24.88
N SER A 19 10.39 -3.83 -25.30
CA SER A 19 10.48 -4.50 -26.60
C SER A 19 9.34 -5.51 -26.87
N THR A 20 8.89 -6.21 -25.84
CA THR A 20 7.79 -7.18 -25.93
C THR A 20 6.45 -6.46 -26.01
N ILE A 21 6.29 -5.31 -25.35
CA ILE A 21 5.07 -4.49 -25.42
C ILE A 21 4.95 -3.81 -26.79
N SER A 22 6.05 -3.28 -27.33
CA SER A 22 6.08 -2.64 -28.66
C SER A 22 5.70 -3.62 -29.79
N SER A 23 6.20 -4.85 -29.72
CA SER A 23 5.85 -5.90 -30.69
C SER A 23 4.37 -6.32 -30.60
N LEU A 24 3.75 -6.21 -29.43
CA LEU A 24 2.36 -6.58 -29.20
C LEU A 24 1.35 -5.50 -29.62
N LEU A 25 1.74 -4.22 -29.56
CA LEU A 25 0.83 -3.08 -29.83
C LEU A 25 0.87 -2.56 -31.28
N GLY A 26 1.72 -3.13 -32.14
CA GLY A 26 1.81 -2.71 -33.54
C GLY A 26 2.55 -1.37 -33.68
N GLY A 27 3.88 -1.42 -33.68
CA GLY A 27 4.75 -0.38 -34.23
C GLY A 27 4.45 1.04 -33.75
N VAL A 28 4.73 1.33 -32.47
CA VAL A 28 4.63 2.69 -31.93
C VAL A 28 5.65 3.58 -32.65
N THR A 29 5.17 4.54 -33.44
CA THR A 29 6.01 5.55 -34.08
C THR A 29 6.08 6.81 -33.22
N HIS A 30 7.28 7.34 -32.97
CA HIS A 30 7.43 8.66 -32.38
C HIS A 30 7.39 9.71 -33.50
N HIS A 31 6.30 10.48 -33.58
CA HIS A 31 6.09 11.47 -34.66
C HIS A 31 6.21 10.88 -36.08
N GLY A 32 5.69 9.68 -36.32
CA GLY A 32 5.74 9.02 -37.63
C GLY A 32 7.10 8.41 -37.99
N VAL A 33 8.09 8.50 -37.11
CA VAL A 33 9.37 7.81 -37.23
C VAL A 33 9.32 6.51 -36.43
N ALA A 34 9.68 5.39 -37.06
CA ALA A 34 9.87 4.13 -36.36
C ALA A 34 11.00 4.29 -35.34
N THR A 35 10.70 4.04 -34.07
CA THR A 35 11.68 4.12 -32.98
C THR A 35 12.77 3.07 -33.20
N ALA A 36 13.97 3.53 -33.56
CA ALA A 36 15.11 2.67 -33.85
C ALA A 36 15.86 2.20 -32.58
N ILE A 37 15.61 2.86 -31.44
CA ILE A 37 16.26 2.62 -30.16
C ILE A 37 15.22 2.57 -29.04
N ASP A 38 15.46 1.70 -28.06
CA ASP A 38 14.68 1.64 -26.82
C ASP A 38 15.05 2.84 -25.95
N GLU A 39 14.05 3.49 -25.36
CA GLU A 39 14.30 4.60 -24.44
C GLU A 39 14.94 4.06 -23.15
N GLU A 40 16.05 4.66 -22.75
CA GLU A 40 16.70 4.29 -21.49
C GLU A 40 15.86 4.78 -20.30
N VAL A 41 15.42 3.84 -19.47
CA VAL A 41 14.58 4.13 -18.31
C VAL A 41 15.47 4.61 -17.16
N SER A 42 15.19 5.81 -16.61
CA SER A 42 15.97 6.28 -15.46
C SER A 42 15.77 5.37 -14.23
N PRO A 43 16.80 5.18 -13.37
CA PRO A 43 16.68 4.36 -12.16
C PRO A 43 15.56 4.82 -11.22
N SER A 44 15.25 6.12 -11.19
CA SER A 44 14.13 6.66 -10.42
C SER A 44 12.78 6.19 -10.97
N LEU A 45 12.64 6.19 -12.30
CA LEU A 45 11.42 5.73 -12.96
C LEU A 45 11.19 4.23 -12.75
N GLU A 46 12.23 3.41 -12.86
CA GLU A 46 12.13 1.97 -12.58
C GLU A 46 11.64 1.70 -11.14
N ASN A 47 12.17 2.44 -10.16
CA ASN A 47 11.73 2.34 -8.77
C ASN A 47 10.28 2.79 -8.59
N THR A 48 9.85 3.86 -9.27
CA THR A 48 8.46 4.31 -9.25
C THR A 48 7.53 3.27 -9.87
N ILE A 49 7.92 2.63 -10.98
CA ILE A 49 7.13 1.56 -11.61
C ILE A 49 6.92 0.41 -10.62
N VAL A 50 7.96 -0.03 -9.91
CA VAL A 50 7.83 -1.09 -8.91
C VAL A 50 6.95 -0.66 -7.74
N TYR A 51 7.09 0.57 -7.25
CA TYR A 51 6.22 1.09 -6.20
C TYR A 51 4.74 1.07 -6.61
N LEU A 52 4.44 1.59 -7.81
CA LEU A 52 3.09 1.62 -8.36
C LEU A 52 2.54 0.22 -8.59
N TRP A 53 3.36 -0.69 -9.11
CA TRP A 53 3.00 -2.10 -9.24
C TRP A 53 2.58 -2.73 -7.92
N LEU A 54 3.36 -2.51 -6.84
CA LEU A 54 3.00 -3.00 -5.50
C LEU A 54 1.70 -2.38 -4.99
N GLN A 55 1.51 -1.06 -5.20
CA GLN A 55 0.31 -0.35 -4.77
C GLN A 55 -0.94 -0.82 -5.51
N LEU A 56 -0.82 -1.21 -6.78
CA LEU A 56 -1.91 -1.76 -7.59
C LEU A 56 -2.35 -3.15 -7.12
N ILE A 57 -1.42 -3.95 -6.56
CA ILE A 57 -1.74 -5.26 -5.99
C ILE A 57 -2.45 -5.09 -4.65
N TYR A 58 -1.85 -4.34 -3.73
CA TYR A 58 -2.43 -4.06 -2.43
C TYR A 58 -1.87 -2.76 -1.84
N PRO A 59 -2.70 -1.83 -1.34
CA PRO A 59 -2.25 -0.50 -0.93
C PRO A 59 -1.25 -0.52 0.25
N GLY A 60 -1.32 -1.53 1.12
CA GLY A 60 -0.38 -1.70 2.24
C GLY A 60 0.95 -2.37 1.87
N LEU A 61 1.06 -2.95 0.68
CA LEU A 61 2.22 -3.75 0.25
C LEU A 61 3.51 -2.92 0.15
N PRO A 62 3.52 -1.70 -0.42
CA PRO A 62 4.75 -0.90 -0.48
C PRO A 62 5.33 -0.58 0.90
N LEU A 63 4.47 -0.41 1.91
CA LEU A 63 4.91 -0.18 3.28
C LEU A 63 5.54 -1.43 3.88
N LEU A 64 4.88 -2.59 3.74
CA LEU A 64 5.40 -3.85 4.25
C LEU A 64 6.72 -4.25 3.57
N VAL A 65 6.83 -4.06 2.27
CA VAL A 65 8.07 -4.31 1.51
C VAL A 65 9.21 -3.45 2.04
N LYS A 66 8.98 -2.15 2.30
CA LYS A 66 9.99 -1.28 2.91
C LYS A 66 10.39 -1.73 4.31
N GLN A 67 9.46 -2.28 5.08
CA GLN A 67 9.74 -2.82 6.41
C GLN A 67 10.56 -4.11 6.35
N ARG A 68 10.17 -5.06 5.48
CA ARG A 68 10.79 -6.38 5.36
C ARG A 68 12.18 -6.32 4.72
N TYR A 69 12.35 -5.51 3.67
CA TYR A 69 13.60 -5.38 2.92
C TYR A 69 14.41 -4.13 3.30
N GLY A 70 14.15 -3.55 4.48
CA GLY A 70 14.76 -2.28 4.88
C GLY A 70 16.28 -2.32 4.97
N ALA A 71 16.88 -3.50 5.20
CA ALA A 71 18.33 -3.67 5.21
C ALA A 71 18.91 -3.71 3.79
N GLU A 72 18.26 -4.46 2.89
CA GLU A 72 18.64 -4.62 1.49
C GLU A 72 18.52 -3.30 0.72
N LEU A 73 17.50 -2.50 1.03
CA LEU A 73 17.27 -1.18 0.44
C LEU A 73 18.39 -0.15 0.73
N ARG A 74 19.33 -0.45 1.63
CA ARG A 74 20.53 0.39 1.83
C ARG A 74 21.51 0.29 0.66
N ASN A 75 21.56 -0.88 0.02
CA ASN A 75 22.55 -1.21 -1.00
C ASN A 75 21.91 -1.63 -2.34
N ARG A 76 20.59 -1.82 -2.38
CA ARG A 76 19.81 -2.25 -3.54
C ARG A 76 18.61 -1.33 -3.74
N SER A 77 18.11 -1.29 -4.97
CA SER A 77 16.91 -0.54 -5.31
C SER A 77 15.67 -1.43 -5.22
N MET A 78 14.49 -0.82 -5.12
CA MET A 78 13.22 -1.55 -5.15
C MET A 78 13.06 -2.30 -6.49
N ALA A 79 13.51 -1.68 -7.58
CA ALA A 79 13.55 -2.30 -8.90
C ALA A 79 14.41 -3.56 -8.93
N SER A 80 15.60 -3.55 -8.32
CA SER A 80 16.48 -4.72 -8.31
C SER A 80 16.02 -5.82 -7.34
N LEU A 81 15.19 -5.49 -6.37
CA LEU A 81 14.56 -6.46 -5.44
C LEU A 81 13.25 -7.05 -5.97
N LYS A 82 12.77 -6.59 -7.13
CA LYS A 82 11.51 -7.05 -7.74
C LYS A 82 11.41 -8.57 -7.86
N PRO A 83 12.42 -9.36 -8.31
CA PRO A 83 12.25 -10.80 -8.44
C PRO A 83 12.07 -11.48 -7.07
N GLU A 84 12.79 -11.05 -6.04
CA GLU A 84 12.63 -11.56 -4.67
C GLU A 84 11.26 -11.19 -4.09
N ILE A 85 10.81 -9.95 -4.31
CA ILE A 85 9.47 -9.50 -3.88
C ILE A 85 8.39 -10.29 -4.60
N SER A 86 8.56 -10.57 -5.90
CA SER A 86 7.61 -11.35 -6.69
C SER A 86 7.51 -12.79 -6.20
N GLN A 87 8.65 -13.40 -5.82
CA GLN A 87 8.67 -14.74 -5.25
C GLN A 87 8.01 -14.78 -3.87
N ALA A 88 8.22 -13.76 -3.03
CA ALA A 88 7.64 -13.66 -1.70
C ALA A 88 6.21 -13.09 -1.67
N LEU A 89 5.62 -12.76 -2.84
CA LEU A 89 4.38 -11.99 -2.93
C LEU A 89 3.20 -12.64 -2.20
N ALA A 90 3.04 -13.97 -2.31
CA ALA A 90 1.98 -14.69 -1.61
C ALA A 90 2.15 -14.60 -0.08
N SER A 91 3.38 -14.83 0.40
CA SER A 91 3.73 -14.69 1.83
C SER A 91 3.50 -13.28 2.36
N LEU A 92 3.81 -12.25 1.56
CA LEU A 92 3.58 -10.84 1.94
C LEU A 92 2.09 -10.51 2.06
N GLN A 93 1.25 -11.07 1.19
CA GLN A 93 -0.20 -10.88 1.26
C GLN A 93 -0.80 -11.58 2.48
N ASP A 94 -0.38 -12.81 2.77
CA ASP A 94 -0.82 -13.53 3.96
C ASP A 94 -0.42 -12.79 5.25
N GLU A 95 0.79 -12.23 5.29
CA GLU A 95 1.25 -11.41 6.41
C GLU A 95 0.38 -10.15 6.61
N LEU A 96 0.02 -9.46 5.53
CA LEU A 96 -0.88 -8.30 5.61
C LEU A 96 -2.27 -8.67 6.13
N CYS A 97 -2.86 -9.75 5.62
CA CYS A 97 -4.13 -10.27 6.13
C CYS A 97 -4.05 -10.57 7.63
N ASN A 98 -2.97 -11.20 8.08
CA ASN A 98 -2.75 -11.50 9.50
C ASN A 98 -2.58 -10.23 10.36
N ILE A 99 -1.89 -9.21 9.87
CA ILE A 99 -1.75 -7.91 10.55
C ILE A 99 -3.12 -7.26 10.72
N GLU A 100 -3.98 -7.34 9.71
CA GLU A 100 -5.32 -6.78 9.74
C GLU A 100 -6.25 -7.54 10.67
N ASP A 101 -6.22 -8.87 10.64
CA ASP A 101 -7.00 -9.73 11.53
C ASP A 101 -6.60 -9.53 13.00
N THR A 102 -5.30 -9.47 13.28
CA THR A 102 -4.82 -9.19 14.64
C THR A 102 -5.18 -7.78 15.10
N ARG A 103 -5.19 -6.79 14.20
CA ARG A 103 -5.67 -5.43 14.50
C ARG A 103 -7.17 -5.43 14.77
N ALA A 104 -7.96 -6.15 13.99
CA ALA A 104 -9.40 -6.26 14.16
C ALA A 104 -9.76 -6.90 15.50
N MET A 105 -9.04 -7.96 15.91
CA MET A 105 -9.23 -8.58 17.23
C MET A 105 -8.94 -7.60 18.38
N ARG A 106 -7.85 -6.82 18.31
CA ARG A 106 -7.53 -5.80 19.33
C ARG A 106 -8.61 -4.72 19.44
N ILE A 107 -9.13 -4.27 18.29
CA ILE A 107 -10.21 -3.29 18.22
C ILE A 107 -11.52 -3.88 18.78
N TRP A 108 -11.80 -5.15 18.53
CA TRP A 108 -12.99 -5.82 19.05
C TRP A 108 -12.96 -5.98 20.58
N ASP A 109 -11.81 -6.37 21.13
CA ASP A 109 -11.62 -6.38 22.58
C ASP A 109 -11.80 -4.96 23.13
N GLY A 110 -11.23 -3.96 22.44
CA GLY A 110 -11.60 -2.53 22.40
C GLY A 110 -12.98 -2.18 22.89
N PHE A 111 -13.92 -2.56 22.03
CA PHE A 111 -15.30 -2.21 22.18
C PHE A 111 -15.97 -2.93 23.35
N LYS A 112 -15.52 -4.15 23.69
CA LYS A 112 -16.08 -4.93 24.80
C LYS A 112 -15.72 -4.35 26.17
N TYR A 113 -14.47 -3.91 26.38
CA TYR A 113 -14.09 -3.30 27.66
C TYR A 113 -14.73 -1.92 27.83
N ASN A 114 -14.83 -1.12 26.77
CA ASN A 114 -15.36 0.24 26.86
C ASN A 114 -16.89 0.25 27.14
N ARG A 115 -17.64 -0.72 26.62
CA ARG A 115 -19.09 -0.85 26.90
C ARG A 115 -19.40 -1.09 28.37
N LYS A 116 -18.53 -1.80 29.11
CA LYS A 116 -18.73 -2.06 30.55
C LYS A 116 -18.44 -0.82 31.42
N VAL A 117 -17.57 0.07 30.96
CA VAL A 117 -17.21 1.31 31.69
C VAL A 117 -18.31 2.38 31.60
N VAL A 118 -19.05 2.42 30.48
CA VAL A 118 -20.20 3.34 30.33
C VAL A 118 -21.42 2.88 31.15
N ALA A 119 -21.56 1.58 31.43
CA ALA A 119 -22.67 1.06 32.23
C ALA A 119 -22.50 1.25 33.76
N SER A 120 -21.26 1.46 34.26
CA SER A 120 -20.99 1.64 35.70
C SER A 120 -20.68 3.09 36.11
N SER A 121 -20.54 4.01 35.15
CA SER A 121 -20.33 5.42 35.46
C SER A 121 -21.66 6.09 35.84
N ARG A 122 -22.01 5.99 37.13
CA ARG A 122 -22.89 6.97 37.78
C ARG A 122 -22.45 8.37 37.32
N ARG A 123 -23.36 9.09 36.67
CA ARG A 123 -23.18 10.49 36.26
C ARG A 123 -22.78 11.31 37.49
N ARG A 124 -21.49 11.48 37.73
CA ARG A 124 -21.00 12.53 38.63
C ARG A 124 -21.20 13.82 37.86
N SER A 125 -22.17 14.64 38.27
CA SER A 125 -22.34 15.97 37.71
C SER A 125 -21.04 16.73 37.96
N VAL A 126 -20.27 16.97 36.90
CA VAL A 126 -19.11 17.85 36.97
C VAL A 126 -19.65 19.25 37.21
N PRO A 127 -19.25 19.95 38.30
CA PRO A 127 -19.71 21.31 38.52
C PRO A 127 -19.16 22.20 37.40
N HIS A 128 -20.06 22.89 36.70
CA HIS A 128 -19.72 23.82 35.64
C HIS A 128 -18.92 24.99 36.24
N LYS A 129 -17.62 25.06 35.94
CA LYS A 129 -16.83 26.27 36.19
C LYS A 129 -17.26 27.29 35.13
N SER A 130 -17.93 28.35 35.53
CA SER A 130 -18.39 29.41 34.63
C SER A 130 -17.19 30.02 33.88
N CYS A 131 -17.30 30.14 32.55
CA CYS A 131 -16.32 30.78 31.70
C CYS A 131 -16.20 32.29 32.03
N VAL A 132 -14.97 32.79 32.15
CA VAL A 132 -14.67 34.22 32.43
C VAL A 132 -15.07 35.16 31.29
N LEU A 133 -15.32 34.65 30.08
CA LEU A 133 -15.77 35.44 28.92
C LEU A 133 -17.29 35.55 28.80
N CYS A 134 -18.05 34.83 29.64
CA CYS A 134 -19.52 34.83 29.59
C CYS A 134 -20.16 35.68 30.71
N LYS A 135 -19.38 36.50 31.43
CA LYS A 135 -19.92 37.49 32.35
C LYS A 135 -20.12 38.82 31.61
N PRO A 136 -21.34 39.38 31.55
CA PRO A 136 -21.53 40.72 31.00
C PRO A 136 -20.85 41.76 31.91
N PRO A 137 -20.22 42.81 31.35
CA PRO A 137 -19.69 43.91 32.15
C PRO A 137 -20.85 44.66 32.81
N THR A 138 -20.71 44.92 34.11
CA THR A 138 -21.57 45.82 34.89
C THR A 138 -21.39 47.26 34.48
#